data_AF-A0A1E8FKG1-F1
#
_entry.id   AF-A0A1E8FKG1-F1
#
_cell.length_a   1.000
_cell.length_b   1.000
_cell.length_c   1.000
_cell.angle_alpha   90.00
_cell.angle_beta   90.00
_cell.angle_gamma   90.00
#
_symmetry.space_group_name_H-M   'P 1'
#
loop_
_entity.id
_entity.type
_entity.pdbx_description
1 polymer ?
#
loop_
_entity_poly.entity_id
_entity_poly.type
_entity_poly.pdbx_seq_one_letter_code
_entity_poly.pdbx_strand_id
1 'polypeptide(L)'
;MQKENSDTEIAFLAALFFWLMTLGMCWLSKSIFEAWQDGTSIELVSRKARILNHFPTWFVFILSIVAVALMAFYAIKETLKFVSYLRS
;
A
#
# COMPACT_ATOMS: atom_id res chain seq x y z
N MET A 1 -12.31 13.29 -27.34
CA MET A 1 -12.14 11.88 -27.73
C MET A 1 -10.73 11.34 -27.46
N GLN A 2 -9.66 11.72 -28.18
CA GLN A 2 -8.33 11.12 -27.94
C GLN A 2 -7.70 11.47 -26.58
N LYS A 3 -7.91 12.70 -26.08
CA LYS A 3 -7.42 13.16 -24.77
C LYS A 3 -8.11 12.46 -23.59
N GLU A 4 -9.39 12.18 -23.75
CA GLU A 4 -10.25 11.56 -22.73
C GLU A 4 -9.97 10.05 -22.57
N ASN A 5 -9.71 9.34 -23.67
CA ASN A 5 -9.23 7.95 -23.61
C ASN A 5 -7.86 7.87 -22.91
N SER A 6 -6.94 8.80 -23.21
CA SER A 6 -5.63 8.84 -22.56
C SER A 6 -5.74 9.08 -21.05
N ASP A 7 -6.63 9.98 -20.61
CA ASP A 7 -6.85 10.26 -19.19
C ASP A 7 -7.47 9.06 -18.44
N THR A 8 -8.30 8.29 -19.14
CA THR A 8 -8.93 7.06 -18.62
C THR A 8 -7.94 5.92 -18.44
N GLU A 9 -7.04 5.70 -19.40
CA GLU A 9 -5.97 4.70 -19.32
C GLU A 9 -4.99 4.99 -18.17
N ILE A 10 -4.64 6.26 -17.97
CA ILE A 10 -3.77 6.69 -16.86
C ILE A 10 -4.44 6.42 -15.51
N ALA A 11 -5.74 6.71 -15.38
CA ALA A 11 -6.49 6.44 -14.15
C ALA A 11 -6.59 4.94 -13.86
N PHE A 12 -6.78 4.10 -14.89
CA PHE A 12 -6.78 2.65 -14.75
C PHE A 12 -5.42 2.10 -14.28
N LEU A 13 -4.34 2.52 -14.94
CA LEU A 13 -2.97 2.10 -14.57
C LEU A 13 -2.62 2.54 -13.15
N ALA A 14 -3.00 3.76 -12.76
CA ALA A 14 -2.82 4.26 -11.40
C ALA A 14 -3.59 3.41 -10.39
N ALA A 15 -4.87 3.14 -10.64
CA ALA A 15 -5.69 2.31 -9.76
C ALA A 15 -5.11 0.89 -9.60
N LEU A 16 -4.72 0.26 -10.72
CA LEU A 16 -4.09 -1.07 -10.72
C LEU A 16 -2.79 -1.08 -9.90
N PHE A 17 -1.93 -0.07 -10.11
CA PHE A 17 -0.69 0.07 -9.37
C PHE A 17 -0.94 0.22 -7.85
N PHE A 18 -1.88 1.07 -7.45
CA PHE A 18 -2.21 1.25 -6.04
C PHE A 18 -2.78 -0.02 -5.40
N TRP A 19 -3.59 -0.79 -6.12
CA TRP A 19 -4.08 -2.08 -5.65
C TRP A 19 -2.95 -3.11 -5.48
N LEU A 20 -2.03 -3.21 -6.43
CA LEU A 20 -0.85 -4.08 -6.31
C LEU A 20 0.01 -3.70 -5.10
N MET A 21 0.25 -2.40 -4.90
CA MET A 21 0.98 -1.90 -3.75
C MET A 21 0.24 -2.18 -2.43
N THR A 22 -1.09 -2.10 -2.42
CA THR A 22 -1.92 -2.41 -1.26
C THR A 22 -1.79 -3.89 -0.88
N LEU A 23 -1.84 -4.80 -1.86
CA LEU A 23 -1.63 -6.23 -1.63
C LEU A 23 -0.22 -6.52 -1.10
N GLY A 24 0.81 -5.87 -1.67
CA GLY A 24 2.18 -5.98 -1.17
C GLY A 24 2.33 -5.50 0.28
N MET A 25 1.69 -4.38 0.64
CA MET A 25 1.69 -3.86 2.00
C MET A 25 0.90 -4.75 2.97
N CYS A 26 -0.22 -5.34 2.53
CA CYS A 26 -0.95 -6.33 3.33
C CYS A 26 -0.08 -7.55 3.63
N TRP A 27 0.66 -8.04 2.63
CA TRP A 27 1.58 -9.16 2.82
C TRP A 27 2.71 -8.81 3.79
N LEU A 28 3.32 -7.64 3.63
CA LEU A 28 4.35 -7.14 4.55
C LEU A 28 3.81 -6.99 5.99
N SER A 29 2.62 -6.42 6.15
CA SER A 29 1.97 -6.24 7.45
C SER A 29 1.71 -7.60 8.12
N LYS A 30 1.28 -8.59 7.35
CA LYS A 30 1.12 -9.98 7.82
C LYS A 30 2.47 -10.57 8.28
N SER A 31 3.54 -10.43 7.51
CA SER A 31 4.87 -10.90 7.94
C SER A 31 5.34 -10.24 9.24
N ILE A 32 5.07 -8.94 9.40
CA ILE A 32 5.39 -8.20 10.63
C ILE A 32 4.58 -8.70 11.82
N PHE A 33 3.30 -9.00 11.60
CA PHE A 33 2.43 -9.57 12.61
C PHE A 33 2.91 -10.95 13.07
N GLU A 34 3.22 -11.85 12.13
CA GLU A 34 3.74 -13.19 12.44
C GLU A 34 5.03 -13.11 13.26
N ALA A 35 5.99 -12.27 12.83
CA ALA A 35 7.22 -12.09 13.57
C ALA A 35 7.01 -11.50 14.98
N TRP A 36 6.05 -10.57 15.11
CA TRP A 36 5.67 -10.03 16.42
C TRP A 36 5.09 -11.12 17.33
N GLN A 37 4.22 -12.00 16.82
CA GLN A 37 3.65 -13.11 17.60
C GLN A 37 4.70 -14.13 18.01
N ASP A 38 5.64 -14.46 17.12
CA ASP A 38 6.69 -15.46 17.36
C ASP A 38 7.84 -14.93 18.22
N GLY A 39 7.81 -13.65 18.63
CA GLY A 39 8.89 -13.01 19.39
C GLY A 39 10.19 -12.85 18.58
N THR A 40 10.12 -12.96 17.26
CA THR A 40 11.26 -12.82 16.35
C THR A 40 11.40 -11.38 15.88
N SER A 41 12.64 -10.89 15.74
CA SER A 41 12.90 -9.54 15.26
C SER A 41 12.97 -9.51 13.73
N ILE A 42 12.13 -8.69 13.09
CA ILE A 42 12.31 -8.36 11.68
C ILE A 42 13.39 -7.30 11.58
N GLU A 43 14.55 -7.68 11.04
CA GLU A 43 15.58 -6.72 10.68
C GLU A 43 15.32 -6.15 9.29
N LEU A 44 14.90 -4.89 9.25
CA LEU A 44 14.78 -4.17 7.99
C LEU A 44 16.19 -3.80 7.50
N VAL A 45 16.61 -4.46 6.42
CA VAL A 45 17.98 -4.35 5.86
C VAL A 45 18.21 -3.01 5.14
N SER A 46 17.13 -2.37 4.65
CA SER A 46 17.21 -1.11 3.91
C SER A 46 17.69 0.04 4.79
N ARG A 47 18.62 0.87 4.27
CA ARG A 47 19.23 2.00 4.99
C ARG A 47 18.20 2.98 5.57
N LYS A 48 17.09 3.21 4.86
CA LYS A 48 16.00 4.09 5.31
C LYS A 48 15.07 3.42 6.34
N ALA A 49 14.94 2.10 6.26
CA ALA A 49 14.06 1.33 7.12
C ALA A 49 14.73 0.89 8.43
N ARG A 50 16.07 0.98 8.52
CA ARG A 50 16.85 0.61 9.71
C ARG A 50 16.46 1.37 10.98
N ILE A 51 15.90 2.58 10.86
CA ILE A 51 15.39 3.34 12.01
C ILE A 51 14.21 2.64 12.67
N LEU A 52 13.38 1.90 11.90
CA LEU A 52 12.26 1.13 12.41
C LEU A 52 12.73 -0.06 13.27
N ASN A 53 13.96 -0.55 13.08
CA ASN A 53 14.55 -1.62 13.92
C ASN A 53 14.81 -1.15 15.37
N HIS A 54 14.80 0.16 15.63
CA HIS A 54 14.97 0.70 17.00
C HIS A 54 13.66 0.74 17.77
N PHE A 55 12.53 0.49 17.10
CA PHE A 55 11.21 0.48 17.70
C PHE A 55 10.74 -0.95 17.97
N PRO A 56 9.86 -1.14 18.97
CA PRO A 56 9.24 -2.44 19.20
C PRO A 56 8.46 -2.94 17.99
N THR A 57 8.45 -4.25 17.75
CA THR A 57 7.76 -4.86 16.59
C THR A 57 6.26 -4.53 16.56
N TRP A 58 5.61 -4.38 17.72
CA TRP A 58 4.20 -3.95 17.80
C TRP A 58 3.97 -2.54 17.23
N PHE A 59 4.92 -1.62 17.42
CA PHE A 59 4.84 -0.26 16.87
C PHE A 59 5.01 -0.30 15.35
N VAL A 60 5.97 -1.09 14.87
CA VAL A 60 6.18 -1.33 13.43
C VAL A 60 4.94 -1.96 12.78
N PHE A 61 4.27 -2.87 13.49
CA PHE A 61 3.00 -3.46 13.05
C PHE A 61 1.89 -2.42 12.91
N ILE A 62 1.65 -1.58 13.91
CA ILE A 62 0.64 -0.51 13.82
C ILE A 62 0.93 0.41 12.62
N LEU A 63 2.20 0.79 12.45
CA LEU A 63 2.63 1.64 11.34
C LEU A 63 2.39 0.98 9.98
N SER A 64 2.57 -0.35 9.88
CA SER A 64 2.25 -1.13 8.69
C SER A 64 0.75 -1.15 8.38
N ILE A 65 -0.13 -1.27 9.39
CA ILE A 65 -1.58 -1.23 9.20
C ILE A 65 -2.01 0.16 8.70
N VAL A 66 -1.46 1.23 9.28
CA VAL A 66 -1.74 2.60 8.84
C VAL A 66 -1.31 2.80 7.38
N ALA A 67 -0.15 2.27 6.99
CA ALA A 67 0.30 2.32 5.61
C ALA A 67 -0.65 1.56 4.66
N VAL A 68 -1.12 0.36 5.04
CA VAL A 68 -2.12 -0.39 4.27
C VAL A 68 -3.41 0.42 4.10
N ALA A 69 -3.93 1.00 5.18
CA ALA A 69 -5.17 1.78 5.15
C ALA A 69 -5.05 3.00 4.21
N LEU A 70 -3.91 3.71 4.25
CA LEU A 70 -3.64 4.82 3.34
C LEU A 70 -3.57 4.36 1.88
N MET A 71 -2.85 3.28 1.59
CA MET A 71 -2.72 2.76 0.23
C MET A 71 -4.07 2.28 -0.32
N ALA A 72 -4.88 1.61 0.50
CA ALA A 72 -6.23 1.21 0.14
C ALA A 72 -7.13 2.42 -0.14
N PHE A 73 -7.04 3.48 0.67
CA PHE A 73 -7.78 4.72 0.43
C PHE A 73 -7.42 5.35 -0.93
N TYR A 74 -6.12 5.45 -1.26
CA TYR A 74 -5.69 5.95 -2.57
C TYR A 74 -6.12 5.04 -3.71
N ALA A 75 -6.04 3.72 -3.54
CA ALA A 75 -6.50 2.75 -4.54
C ALA A 75 -7.99 2.92 -4.85
N ILE A 76 -8.82 3.05 -3.81
CA ILE A 76 -10.26 3.30 -3.95
C ILE A 76 -10.51 4.64 -4.65
N LYS A 77 -9.80 5.70 -4.25
CA LYS A 77 -9.96 7.03 -4.85
C LYS A 77 -9.66 7.02 -6.36
N GLU A 78 -8.55 6.42 -6.79
CA GLU A 78 -8.22 6.33 -8.22
C GLU A 78 -9.18 5.40 -8.97
N THR A 79 -9.66 4.33 -8.32
CA THR A 79 -10.69 3.45 -8.89
C THR A 79 -11.99 4.21 -9.13
N LEU A 80 -12.46 5.02 -8.18
CA LEU A 80 -13.67 5.84 -8.33
C LEU A 80 -13.51 6.87 -9.45
N LYS A 81 -12.33 7.47 -9.59
CA LYS A 81 -12.01 8.41 -10.66
C LYS A 81 -12.08 7.73 -12.03
N PHE A 82 -11.48 6.55 -12.16
CA PHE A 82 -11.59 5.73 -13.37
C PHE A 82 -13.03 5.36 -13.72
N VAL A 83 -13.82 4.89 -12.75
CA VAL A 83 -15.24 4.55 -12.94
C VAL A 83 -16.05 5.78 -13.37
N SER A 84 -15.73 6.96 -12.83
CA SER A 84 -16.36 8.22 -13.25
C SER A 84 -16.06 8.55 -14.71
N TYR A 85 -14.82 8.35 -15.18
CA TYR A 85 -14.46 8.58 -16.59
C TYR A 85 -15.15 7.60 -17.53
N LEU A 86 -15.34 6.34 -17.13
CA LEU A 86 -16.09 5.35 -17.92
C LEU A 86 -17.59 5.65 -18.03
N ARG A 87 -18.14 6.46 -17.13
CA ARG A 87 -19.57 6.79 -17.08
C ARG A 87 -19.91 8.08 -17.83
N SER A 88 -18.91 8.92 -18.10
CA SER A 88 -19.06 10.18 -18.83
C SER A 88 -19.08 9.96 -20.34
#